data_AF-A0A7K4GZ11-F1
#
_entry.id   AF-A0A7K4GZ11-F1
#
_cell.length_a   1.000
_cell.length_b   1.000
_cell.length_c   1.000
_cell.angle_alpha   90.00
_cell.angle_beta   90.00
_cell.angle_gamma   90.00
#
_symmetry.space_group_name_H-M   'P 1'
#
loop_
_entity.id
_entity.type
_entity.pdbx_description
1 polymer ?
#
loop_
_entity_poly.entity_id
_entity_poly.type
_entity_poly.pdbx_seq_one_letter_code
_entity_poly.pdbx_strand_id
1 'polypeptide(L)'
;MHINSHFAVGVIIASILNYFFNFNIIEFSVIVLFSFICDFDVILSKFAKDNNHRMLMTHSIIPSLIILFLGLIFNWVVLILSGISYSIHIIMDAFDWGTNFFYFQKKQVGFKLLISKEEFENLPKYLAKYKVPASFFDEKYYNNKICSSIEICFFILMIIFVIIYAFQFILITLLYLPFILFHLSRHFHLKKIEAS
;
A
#
# COMPACT_ATOMS: atom_id res chain seq x y z
N MET A 1 1.72 1.33 3.85
CA MET A 1 2.12 2.73 3.65
C MET A 1 0.87 3.45 3.17
N HIS A 2 0.92 4.66 2.63
CA HIS A 2 -0.26 5.17 1.93
C HIS A 2 -0.40 4.51 0.57
N ILE A 3 -1.65 4.41 0.09
CA ILE A 3 -2.00 3.91 -1.26
C ILE A 3 -1.14 4.54 -2.38
N ASN A 4 -0.69 5.79 -2.20
CA ASN A 4 0.22 6.49 -3.12
C ASN A 4 1.55 5.76 -3.31
N SER A 5 2.15 5.29 -2.22
CA SER A 5 3.41 4.58 -2.25
C SER A 5 3.27 3.27 -3.01
N HIS A 6 2.19 2.55 -2.75
CA HIS A 6 1.86 1.30 -3.42
C HIS A 6 1.58 1.51 -4.91
N PHE A 7 0.80 2.54 -5.25
CA PHE A 7 0.56 2.95 -6.64
C PHE A 7 1.87 3.30 -7.36
N ALA A 8 2.73 4.12 -6.75
CA ALA A 8 4.00 4.51 -7.32
C ALA A 8 4.91 3.31 -7.60
N VAL A 9 5.00 2.37 -6.65
CA VAL A 9 5.74 1.12 -6.82
C VAL A 9 5.15 0.27 -7.96
N GLY A 10 3.83 0.19 -8.06
CA GLY A 10 3.15 -0.49 -9.18
C GLY A 10 3.53 0.09 -10.53
N VAL A 11 3.52 1.43 -10.65
CA VAL A 11 3.94 2.13 -11.88
C VAL A 11 5.42 1.88 -12.17
N ILE A 12 6.32 1.97 -11.17
CA ILE A 12 7.75 1.68 -11.36
C ILE A 12 7.97 0.28 -11.92
N ILE A 13 7.34 -0.73 -11.30
CA ILE A 13 7.43 -2.13 -11.74
C ILE A 13 6.91 -2.28 -13.17
N ALA A 14 5.71 -1.77 -13.44
CA ALA A 14 5.10 -1.86 -14.75
C ALA A 14 5.93 -1.13 -15.82
N SER A 15 6.51 0.03 -15.50
CA SER A 15 7.39 0.79 -16.40
C SER A 15 8.66 0.03 -16.75
N ILE A 16 9.40 -0.48 -15.75
CA ILE A 16 10.62 -1.26 -16.00
C ILE A 16 10.32 -2.47 -16.89
N LEU A 17 9.22 -3.18 -16.59
CA LEU A 17 8.87 -4.42 -17.27
C LEU A 17 8.27 -4.16 -18.66
N ASN A 18 7.63 -3.01 -18.87
CA ASN A 18 7.14 -2.60 -20.19
C ASN A 18 8.26 -2.56 -21.23
N TYR A 19 9.49 -2.20 -20.84
CA TYR A 19 10.65 -2.22 -21.73
C TYR A 19 10.94 -3.62 -22.32
N PHE A 20 10.67 -4.68 -21.55
CA PHE A 20 10.96 -6.06 -21.97
C PHE A 20 9.77 -6.74 -22.65
N PHE A 21 8.55 -6.41 -22.23
CA PHE A 21 7.32 -7.13 -22.63
C PHE A 21 6.41 -6.33 -23.57
N ASN A 22 6.63 -5.03 -23.74
CA ASN A 22 5.79 -4.13 -24.55
C ASN A 22 4.30 -4.24 -24.23
N PHE A 23 3.94 -3.94 -22.98
CA PHE A 23 2.56 -4.03 -22.52
C PHE A 23 1.63 -3.10 -23.29
N ASN A 24 0.39 -3.52 -23.47
CA ASN A 24 -0.70 -2.60 -23.80
C ASN A 24 -1.24 -1.90 -22.54
N ILE A 25 -2.16 -0.95 -22.73
CA ILE A 25 -2.72 -0.16 -21.63
C ILE A 25 -3.42 -1.00 -20.55
N ILE A 26 -4.11 -2.08 -20.94
CA ILE A 26 -4.83 -2.96 -20.01
C ILE A 26 -3.82 -3.73 -19.17
N GLU A 27 -2.82 -4.32 -19.81
CA GLU A 27 -1.79 -5.10 -19.13
C GLU A 27 -0.98 -4.27 -18.14
N PHE A 28 -0.56 -3.08 -18.57
CA PHE A 28 0.10 -2.11 -17.69
C PHE A 28 -0.79 -1.74 -16.50
N SER A 29 -2.06 -1.40 -16.77
CA SER A 29 -3.02 -1.01 -15.74
C SER A 29 -3.31 -2.13 -14.75
N VAL A 30 -3.33 -3.39 -15.20
CA VAL A 30 -3.54 -4.56 -14.34
C VAL A 30 -2.36 -4.73 -13.37
N ILE A 31 -1.11 -4.61 -13.83
CA ILE A 31 0.06 -4.68 -12.94
C ILE A 31 0.03 -3.58 -11.88
N VAL A 32 -0.30 -2.35 -12.30
CA VAL A 32 -0.42 -1.19 -11.42
C VAL A 32 -1.58 -1.37 -10.43
N LEU A 33 -2.76 -1.80 -10.89
CA LEU A 33 -3.94 -2.01 -10.04
C LEU A 33 -3.64 -3.01 -8.92
N PHE A 34 -3.02 -4.14 -9.25
CA PHE A 34 -2.69 -5.15 -8.24
C PHE A 34 -1.63 -4.70 -7.22
N SER A 35 -0.94 -3.57 -7.45
CA SER A 35 -0.01 -3.02 -6.45
C SER A 35 -0.74 -2.36 -5.27
N PHE A 36 -2.01 -1.96 -5.42
CA PHE A 36 -2.73 -1.21 -4.38
C PHE A 36 -4.19 -1.64 -4.18
N ILE A 37 -4.73 -2.57 -4.99
CA ILE A 37 -6.14 -2.98 -4.91
C ILE A 37 -6.54 -3.52 -3.52
N CYS A 38 -5.60 -4.12 -2.78
CA CYS A 38 -5.87 -4.61 -1.44
C CYS A 38 -6.19 -3.50 -0.44
N ASP A 39 -5.70 -2.27 -0.61
CA ASP A 39 -6.02 -1.16 0.30
C ASP A 39 -7.52 -0.81 0.34
N PHE A 40 -8.29 -1.16 -0.71
CA PHE A 40 -9.73 -0.94 -0.71
C PHE A 40 -10.48 -1.86 0.25
N ASP A 41 -9.85 -2.90 0.78
CA ASP A 41 -10.43 -3.75 1.83
C ASP A 41 -10.62 -2.99 3.15
N VAL A 42 -10.12 -1.75 3.27
CA VAL A 42 -10.44 -0.82 4.37
C VAL A 42 -11.94 -0.60 4.52
N ILE A 43 -12.72 -0.67 3.43
CA ILE A 43 -14.20 -0.57 3.45
C ILE A 43 -14.81 -1.78 4.19
N LEU A 44 -14.11 -2.90 4.22
CA LEU A 44 -14.48 -4.15 4.89
C LEU A 44 -13.84 -4.26 6.29
N SER A 45 -13.16 -3.22 6.78
CA SER A 45 -12.48 -3.20 8.09
C SER A 45 -13.38 -3.63 9.25
N LYS A 46 -14.69 -3.35 9.20
CA LYS A 46 -15.67 -3.77 10.22
C LYS A 46 -15.78 -5.30 10.40
N PHE A 47 -15.36 -6.07 9.40
CA PHE A 47 -15.32 -7.53 9.46
C PHE A 47 -13.95 -8.07 9.91
N ALA A 48 -12.97 -7.19 10.03
CA ALA A 48 -11.62 -7.52 10.44
C ALA A 48 -11.49 -7.50 11.97
N LYS A 49 -10.58 -8.33 12.50
CA LYS A 49 -10.25 -8.30 13.92
C LYS A 49 -9.75 -6.89 14.30
N ASP A 50 -10.24 -6.38 15.42
CA ASP A 50 -9.91 -5.04 15.95
C ASP A 50 -10.23 -3.89 14.98
N ASN A 51 -11.16 -4.09 14.04
CA ASN A 51 -11.49 -3.16 12.94
C ASN A 51 -10.27 -2.77 12.09
N ASN A 52 -9.26 -3.64 12.01
CA ASN A 52 -8.04 -3.41 11.27
C ASN A 52 -8.02 -4.23 9.98
N HIS A 53 -8.22 -3.58 8.82
CA HIS A 53 -8.29 -4.25 7.52
C HIS A 53 -7.05 -5.11 7.21
N ARG A 54 -5.89 -4.81 7.79
CA ARG A 54 -4.65 -5.60 7.67
C ARG A 54 -4.75 -7.00 8.29
N MET A 55 -5.84 -7.29 8.98
CA MET A 55 -6.20 -8.60 9.51
C MET A 55 -7.04 -9.44 8.54
N LEU A 56 -7.55 -8.84 7.46
CA LEU A 56 -8.30 -9.53 6.41
C LEU A 56 -7.36 -10.42 5.57
N MET A 57 -7.92 -11.47 4.97
CA MET A 57 -7.18 -12.36 4.08
C MET A 57 -6.70 -11.64 2.82
N THR A 58 -7.47 -10.64 2.37
CA THR A 58 -7.12 -9.70 1.28
C THR A 58 -5.92 -8.82 1.60
N HIS A 59 -5.39 -8.87 2.81
CA HIS A 59 -4.21 -8.14 3.24
C HIS A 59 -3.13 -9.11 3.77
N SER A 60 -3.01 -10.26 3.09
CA SER A 60 -2.01 -11.31 3.34
C SER A 60 -1.28 -11.68 2.05
N ILE A 61 -0.26 -12.54 2.15
CA ILE A 61 0.46 -13.03 0.96
C ILE A 61 -0.38 -14.01 0.12
N ILE A 62 -1.46 -14.57 0.69
CA ILE A 62 -2.23 -15.66 0.06
C ILE A 62 -2.85 -15.24 -1.27
N PRO A 63 -3.56 -14.09 -1.40
CA PRO A 63 -4.06 -13.64 -2.69
C PRO A 63 -2.97 -13.49 -3.76
N SER A 64 -1.79 -12.98 -3.39
CA SER A 64 -0.65 -12.90 -4.33
C SER A 64 -0.22 -14.26 -4.84
N LEU A 65 -0.11 -15.27 -3.97
CA LEU A 65 0.24 -16.64 -4.36
C LEU A 65 -0.82 -17.24 -5.30
N ILE A 66 -2.10 -16.98 -5.04
CA ILE A 66 -3.19 -17.41 -5.93
C ILE A 66 -3.05 -16.76 -7.31
N ILE A 67 -2.82 -15.44 -7.36
CA ILE A 67 -2.64 -14.70 -8.62
C ILE A 67 -1.44 -15.24 -9.41
N LEU A 68 -0.30 -15.48 -8.73
CA LEU A 68 0.89 -16.09 -9.33
C LEU A 68 0.58 -17.46 -9.93
N PHE A 69 -0.09 -18.32 -9.16
CA PHE A 69 -0.45 -19.66 -9.61
C PHE A 69 -1.38 -19.65 -10.81
N LEU A 70 -2.39 -18.78 -10.81
CA LEU A 70 -3.26 -18.57 -11.97
C LEU A 70 -2.47 -18.06 -13.19
N GLY A 71 -1.53 -17.14 -12.98
CA GLY A 71 -0.65 -16.65 -14.06
C GLY A 71 0.19 -17.75 -14.70
N LEU A 72 0.68 -18.70 -13.89
CA LEU A 72 1.39 -19.89 -14.38
C LEU A 72 0.47 -20.85 -15.15
N ILE A 73 -0.73 -21.14 -14.64
CA ILE A 73 -1.70 -22.02 -15.31
C ILE A 73 -2.12 -21.45 -16.67
N PHE A 74 -2.44 -20.17 -16.73
CA PHE A 74 -2.89 -19.51 -17.96
C PHE A 74 -1.73 -19.07 -18.87
N ASN A 75 -0.49 -19.27 -18.44
CA ASN A 75 0.72 -18.80 -19.12
C ASN A 75 0.64 -17.29 -19.47
N TRP A 76 0.11 -16.48 -18.55
CA TRP A 76 -0.07 -15.04 -18.75
C TRP A 76 0.88 -14.26 -17.86
N VAL A 77 1.97 -13.76 -18.46
CA VAL A 77 3.05 -13.07 -17.75
C VAL A 77 2.56 -11.88 -16.94
N VAL A 78 1.58 -11.13 -17.46
CA VAL A 78 0.99 -9.97 -16.78
C VAL A 78 0.41 -10.36 -15.42
N LEU A 79 -0.28 -11.50 -15.35
CA LEU A 79 -0.87 -11.98 -14.11
C LEU A 79 0.20 -12.44 -13.11
N ILE A 80 1.29 -13.05 -13.60
CA ILE A 80 2.46 -13.37 -12.75
C ILE A 80 3.04 -12.07 -12.16
N LEU A 81 3.23 -11.04 -12.98
CA LEU A 81 3.76 -9.76 -12.55
C LEU A 81 2.83 -9.01 -11.60
N SER A 82 1.51 -9.08 -11.81
CA SER A 82 0.51 -8.60 -10.85
C SER A 82 0.61 -9.31 -9.51
N GLY A 83 0.84 -10.62 -9.51
CA GLY A 83 1.09 -11.39 -8.29
C GLY A 83 2.33 -10.88 -7.55
N ILE A 84 3.44 -10.63 -8.26
CA ILE A 84 4.67 -10.05 -7.68
C ILE A 84 4.41 -8.64 -7.14
N SER A 85 3.73 -7.79 -7.91
CA SER A 85 3.37 -6.42 -7.53
C SER A 85 2.56 -6.38 -6.22
N TYR A 86 1.57 -7.26 -6.12
CA TYR A 86 0.79 -7.44 -4.89
C TYR A 86 1.64 -7.98 -3.72
N SER A 87 2.54 -8.94 -3.97
CA SER A 87 3.47 -9.43 -2.94
C SER A 87 4.32 -8.29 -2.36
N ILE A 88 4.84 -7.40 -3.22
CA ILE A 88 5.64 -6.25 -2.80
C ILE A 88 4.81 -5.31 -1.92
N HIS A 89 3.54 -5.07 -2.26
CA HIS A 89 2.62 -4.33 -1.38
C HIS A 89 2.59 -4.93 0.03
N ILE A 90 2.29 -6.23 0.15
CA ILE A 90 2.16 -6.90 1.45
C ILE A 90 3.46 -6.86 2.24
N ILE A 91 4.60 -6.98 1.55
CA ILE A 91 5.93 -6.87 2.16
C ILE A 91 6.14 -5.45 2.69
N MET A 92 5.85 -4.41 1.91
CA MET A 92 5.95 -3.01 2.36
C MET A 92 5.09 -2.78 3.61
N ASP A 93 3.88 -3.33 3.63
CA ASP A 93 2.98 -3.21 4.78
C ASP A 93 3.39 -4.06 5.98
N ALA A 94 4.21 -5.09 5.78
CA ALA A 94 4.86 -5.80 6.87
C ALA A 94 5.96 -4.94 7.52
N PHE A 95 6.61 -4.03 6.77
CA PHE A 95 7.63 -3.14 7.32
C PHE A 95 7.04 -1.99 8.15
N ASP A 96 5.92 -1.40 7.74
CA ASP A 96 5.40 -0.16 8.34
C ASP A 96 4.61 -0.36 9.67
N TRP A 97 3.46 -1.01 9.65
CA TRP A 97 2.61 -1.35 10.81
C TRP A 97 2.46 -2.85 11.02
N GLY A 98 2.95 -3.66 10.08
CA GLY A 98 2.75 -5.10 10.07
C GLY A 98 1.41 -5.51 9.46
N THR A 99 1.35 -6.72 8.94
CA THR A 99 0.15 -7.34 8.35
C THR A 99 -0.05 -8.73 8.94
N ASN A 100 -1.25 -9.29 8.78
CA ASN A 100 -1.45 -10.72 9.01
C ASN A 100 -0.86 -11.52 7.83
N PHE A 101 0.47 -11.52 7.71
CA PHE A 101 1.22 -11.92 6.51
C PHE A 101 0.79 -13.28 5.93
N PHE A 102 0.66 -14.30 6.79
CA PHE A 102 0.19 -15.65 6.39
C PHE A 102 -1.29 -15.89 6.67
N TYR A 103 -2.04 -14.90 7.18
CA TYR A 103 -3.43 -14.97 7.60
C TYR A 103 -3.74 -15.91 8.80
N PHE A 104 -3.16 -17.12 8.85
CA PHE A 104 -3.50 -18.18 9.79
C PHE A 104 -3.21 -17.85 11.26
N GLN A 105 -2.21 -17.00 11.51
CA GLN A 105 -1.79 -16.67 12.87
C GLN A 105 -2.72 -15.66 13.57
N LYS A 106 -3.63 -15.01 12.82
CA LYS A 106 -4.57 -13.99 13.32
C LYS A 106 -3.90 -12.92 14.20
N LYS A 107 -2.64 -12.58 13.86
CA LYS A 107 -1.83 -11.52 14.47
C LYS A 107 -1.03 -10.77 13.41
N GLN A 108 -0.76 -9.49 13.64
CA GLN A 108 0.14 -8.73 12.77
C GLN A 108 1.60 -9.15 13.00
N VAL A 109 2.28 -9.47 11.91
CA VAL A 109 3.70 -9.83 11.81
C VAL A 109 4.42 -8.78 10.98
N GLY A 110 5.70 -8.56 11.25
CA GLY A 110 6.52 -7.59 10.52
C GLY A 110 7.41 -6.75 11.44
N PHE A 111 8.15 -5.81 10.85
CA PHE A 111 9.08 -4.92 11.58
C PHE A 111 8.36 -3.82 12.35
N LYS A 112 7.19 -3.36 11.85
CA LYS A 112 6.33 -2.38 12.50
C LYS A 112 7.06 -1.08 12.86
N LEU A 113 7.82 -0.51 11.91
CA LEU A 113 8.65 0.68 12.10
C LEU A 113 7.92 1.90 12.67
N LEU A 114 6.59 1.96 12.53
CA LEU A 114 5.76 3.10 12.96
C LEU A 114 5.22 2.98 14.39
N ILE A 115 5.40 1.85 15.07
CA ILE A 115 4.86 1.63 16.42
C ILE A 115 5.85 0.88 17.30
N SER A 116 6.02 1.35 18.54
CA SER A 116 6.86 0.64 19.50
C SER A 116 6.16 -0.63 20.01
N LYS A 117 6.94 -1.57 20.56
CA LYS A 117 6.36 -2.78 21.19
C LYS A 117 5.40 -2.43 22.34
N GLU A 118 5.78 -1.45 23.16
CA GLU A 118 4.94 -0.98 24.29
C GLU A 118 3.61 -0.39 23.79
N GLU A 119 3.66 0.43 22.75
CA GLU A 119 2.48 1.04 22.12
C GLU A 119 1.57 -0.02 21.51
N PHE A 120 2.16 -1.03 20.86
CA PHE A 120 1.41 -2.12 20.24
C PHE A 120 0.68 -2.98 21.29
N GLU A 121 1.35 -3.33 22.38
CA GLU A 121 0.77 -4.16 23.46
C GLU A 121 -0.27 -3.40 24.29
N ASN A 122 -0.18 -2.07 24.35
CA ASN A 122 -1.09 -1.21 25.12
C ASN A 122 -1.91 -0.26 24.22
N LEU A 123 -2.19 -0.66 22.98
CA LEU A 123 -2.77 0.22 21.96
C LEU A 123 -4.02 0.99 22.43
N PRO A 124 -5.01 0.40 23.13
CA PRO A 124 -6.18 1.14 23.62
C PRO A 124 -5.83 2.35 24.49
N LYS A 125 -4.79 2.25 25.33
CA LYS A 125 -4.31 3.34 26.20
C LYS A 125 -3.75 4.51 25.38
N TYR A 126 -3.06 4.23 24.29
CA TYR A 126 -2.49 5.27 23.43
C TYR A 126 -3.54 5.89 22.52
N LEU A 127 -4.47 5.08 21.98
CA LEU A 127 -5.59 5.58 21.18
C LEU A 127 -6.51 6.51 21.99
N ALA A 128 -6.73 6.21 23.27
CA ALA A 128 -7.56 7.04 24.16
C ALA A 128 -7.00 8.46 24.42
N LYS A 129 -5.74 8.74 24.04
CA LYS A 129 -5.15 10.09 24.15
C LYS A 129 -5.61 11.04 23.05
N TYR A 130 -6.21 10.49 21.98
CA TYR A 130 -6.67 11.24 20.83
C TYR A 130 -8.18 11.37 20.86
N LYS A 131 -8.73 12.49 20.38
CA LYS A 131 -10.18 12.64 20.19
C LYS A 131 -10.70 11.65 19.14
N VAL A 132 -9.89 11.39 18.12
CA VAL A 132 -10.17 10.40 17.08
C VAL A 132 -9.03 9.39 17.02
N PRO A 133 -9.27 8.08 17.22
CA PRO A 133 -8.22 7.05 17.20
C PRO A 133 -7.35 7.03 15.93
N ALA A 134 -7.93 7.42 14.79
CA ALA A 134 -7.21 7.52 13.51
C ALA A 134 -6.07 8.55 13.53
N SER A 135 -6.15 9.58 14.40
CA SER A 135 -5.13 10.60 14.58
C SER A 135 -3.81 10.03 15.09
N PHE A 136 -3.84 8.98 15.92
CA PHE A 136 -2.61 8.30 16.39
C PHE A 136 -1.79 7.75 15.22
N PHE A 137 -2.44 7.03 14.31
CA PHE A 137 -1.77 6.42 13.16
C PHE A 137 -1.27 7.48 12.17
N ASP A 138 -2.11 8.48 11.92
CA ASP A 138 -1.82 9.58 11.00
C ASP A 138 -0.63 10.42 11.49
N GLU A 139 -0.63 10.81 12.77
CA GLU A 139 0.47 11.57 13.38
C GLU A 139 1.79 10.79 13.33
N LYS A 140 1.77 9.51 13.70
CA LYS A 140 2.96 8.63 13.65
C LYS A 140 3.53 8.53 12.25
N TYR A 141 2.67 8.42 11.24
CA TYR A 141 3.09 8.33 9.85
C TYR A 141 3.78 9.61 9.39
N TYR A 142 3.10 10.76 9.50
CA TYR A 142 3.60 12.03 8.99
C TYR A 142 4.78 12.59 9.80
N ASN A 143 4.89 12.26 11.09
CA ASN A 143 6.05 12.63 11.90
C ASN A 143 7.27 11.72 11.66
N ASN A 144 7.09 10.56 11.01
CA ASN A 144 8.20 9.70 10.65
C ASN A 144 8.89 10.20 9.37
N LYS A 145 10.02 10.89 9.53
CA LYS A 145 10.82 11.43 8.42
C LYS A 145 11.26 10.36 7.43
N ILE A 146 11.54 9.13 7.88
CA ILE A 146 11.98 8.04 7.01
C ILE A 146 10.84 7.65 6.06
N CYS A 147 9.62 7.46 6.58
CA CYS A 147 8.46 7.14 5.76
C CYS A 147 8.19 8.25 4.72
N SER A 148 8.15 9.50 5.15
CA SER A 148 7.98 10.65 4.24
C SER A 148 9.07 10.72 3.17
N SER A 149 10.34 10.49 3.53
CA SER A 149 11.45 10.44 2.56
C SER A 149 11.32 9.30 1.56
N ILE A 150 10.86 8.12 1.99
CA ILE A 150 10.61 6.97 1.10
C ILE A 150 9.47 7.28 0.12
N GLU A 151 8.37 7.91 0.56
CA GLU A 151 7.27 8.27 -0.34
C GLU A 151 7.72 9.26 -1.42
N ILE A 152 8.47 10.30 -1.04
CA ILE A 152 9.03 11.27 -1.97
C ILE A 152 9.97 10.57 -2.97
N CYS A 153 10.79 9.63 -2.49
CA CYS A 153 11.65 8.84 -3.34
C CYS A 153 10.84 8.01 -4.35
N PHE A 154 9.80 7.29 -3.91
CA PHE A 154 8.93 6.54 -4.82
C PHE A 154 8.22 7.41 -5.84
N PHE A 155 7.75 8.60 -5.46
CA PHE A 155 7.18 9.55 -6.41
C PHE A 155 8.20 9.96 -7.49
N ILE A 156 9.41 10.37 -7.09
CA ILE A 156 10.47 10.78 -8.03
C ILE A 156 10.83 9.61 -8.96
N LEU A 157 11.03 8.41 -8.40
CA LEU A 157 11.35 7.23 -9.19
C LEU A 157 10.20 6.88 -10.15
N MET A 158 8.95 6.93 -9.72
CA MET A 158 7.79 6.71 -10.60
C MET A 158 7.84 7.61 -11.83
N ILE A 159 8.06 8.91 -11.65
CA ILE A 159 8.14 9.87 -12.76
C ILE A 159 9.34 9.57 -13.68
N ILE A 160 10.51 9.29 -13.12
CA ILE A 160 11.71 8.95 -13.90
C ILE A 160 11.49 7.68 -14.73
N PHE A 161 11.03 6.59 -14.09
CA PHE A 161 10.86 5.29 -14.74
C PHE A 161 9.77 5.31 -15.80
N VAL A 162 8.64 6.00 -15.56
CA VAL A 162 7.59 6.08 -16.57
C VAL A 162 8.04 6.89 -17.79
N ILE A 163 8.81 7.98 -17.61
CA ILE A 163 9.33 8.78 -18.73
C ILE A 163 10.31 7.97 -19.57
N ILE A 164 11.20 7.22 -18.93
CA ILE A 164 12.26 6.47 -19.64
C ILE A 164 11.70 5.22 -20.33
N TYR A 165 10.83 4.46 -19.66
CA TYR A 165 10.47 3.11 -20.11
C TYR A 165 9.03 2.94 -20.57
N ALA A 166 8.15 3.92 -20.33
CA ALA A 166 6.71 3.77 -20.51
C ALA A 166 6.00 5.11 -20.78
N PHE A 167 6.60 6.01 -21.56
CA PHE A 167 6.08 7.37 -21.75
C PHE A 167 4.64 7.39 -22.29
N GLN A 168 4.26 6.40 -23.10
CA GLN A 168 2.89 6.22 -23.58
C GLN A 168 1.84 6.07 -22.47
N PHE A 169 2.26 5.71 -21.25
CA PHE A 169 1.40 5.51 -20.08
C PHE A 169 1.50 6.64 -19.06
N ILE A 170 2.15 7.77 -19.39
CA ILE A 170 2.35 8.91 -18.48
C ILE A 170 1.03 9.40 -17.85
N LEU A 171 -0.09 9.34 -18.58
CA LEU A 171 -1.40 9.77 -18.07
C LEU A 171 -1.91 8.93 -16.90
N ILE A 172 -1.49 7.66 -16.77
CA ILE A 172 -1.85 6.82 -15.62
C ILE A 172 -1.34 7.45 -14.32
N THR A 173 -0.16 8.10 -14.36
CA THR A 173 0.42 8.74 -13.17
C THR A 173 -0.43 9.87 -12.60
N LEU A 174 -1.37 10.42 -13.37
CA LEU A 174 -2.32 11.42 -12.87
C LEU A 174 -3.24 10.86 -11.77
N LEU A 175 -3.45 9.53 -11.72
CA LEU A 175 -4.17 8.87 -10.63
C LEU A 175 -3.47 8.97 -9.27
N TYR A 176 -2.18 9.33 -9.24
CA TYR A 176 -1.48 9.66 -7.99
C TYR A 176 -2.10 10.87 -7.29
N LEU A 177 -2.52 11.89 -8.05
CA LEU A 177 -3.06 13.15 -7.52
C LEU A 177 -4.30 12.98 -6.62
N PRO A 178 -5.37 12.28 -7.03
CA PRO A 178 -6.53 12.10 -6.16
C PRO A 178 -6.18 11.34 -4.87
N PHE A 179 -5.28 10.36 -4.94
CA PHE A 179 -4.86 9.61 -3.76
C PHE A 179 -4.06 10.46 -2.76
N ILE A 180 -3.11 11.29 -3.22
CA ILE A 180 -2.37 12.19 -2.31
C ILE A 180 -3.27 13.27 -1.73
N LEU A 181 -4.19 13.83 -2.53
CA LEU A 181 -5.16 14.80 -2.04
C LEU A 181 -6.08 14.21 -0.98
N PHE A 182 -6.52 12.95 -1.14
CA PHE A 182 -7.30 12.24 -0.15
C PHE A 182 -6.55 12.12 1.19
N HIS A 183 -5.30 11.65 1.17
CA HIS A 183 -4.50 11.48 2.39
C HIS A 183 -4.18 12.81 3.08
N LEU A 184 -3.79 13.84 2.31
CA LEU A 184 -3.52 15.17 2.87
C LEU A 184 -4.78 15.82 3.44
N SER A 185 -5.91 15.72 2.75
CA SER A 185 -7.20 16.22 3.24
C SER A 185 -7.57 15.59 4.58
N ARG A 186 -7.43 14.26 4.68
CA ARG A 186 -7.65 13.52 5.93
C ARG A 186 -6.69 13.97 7.03
N HIS A 187 -5.39 14.08 6.74
CA HIS A 187 -4.37 14.52 7.71
C HIS A 187 -4.72 15.89 8.31
N PHE A 188 -4.95 16.89 7.45
CA PHE A 188 -5.26 18.24 7.91
C PHE A 188 -6.60 18.32 8.64
N HIS A 189 -7.58 17.50 8.25
CA HIS A 189 -8.84 17.39 8.96
C HIS A 189 -8.67 16.84 10.37
N LEU A 190 -7.94 15.71 10.53
CA LEU A 190 -7.66 15.11 11.83
C LEU A 190 -6.85 16.05 12.72
N LYS A 191 -5.81 16.70 12.16
CA LYS A 191 -5.01 17.70 12.87
C LYS A 191 -5.87 18.86 13.40
N LYS A 192 -6.86 19.31 12.64
CA LYS A 192 -7.79 20.36 13.07
C LYS A 192 -8.67 19.90 14.23
N ILE A 193 -9.16 18.67 14.20
CA ILE A 193 -9.97 18.09 15.29
C ILE A 193 -9.16 18.02 16.59
N GLU A 194 -7.92 17.54 16.53
CA GLU A 194 -7.08 17.41 17.72
C GLU A 194 -6.65 18.77 18.29
N ALA A 195 -6.55 19.82 17.45
CA ALA A 195 -6.18 21.17 17.87
C ALA A 195 -7.34 22.01 18.46
N SER A 196 -8.60 21.62 18.22
CA SER A 196 -9.79 22.29 18.79
C SER A 196 -10.08 21.81 20.21
#